data_AF-A0A257J1D4-F1
#
_entry.id   AF-A0A257J1D4-F1
#
_cell.length_a   1.000
_cell.length_b   1.000
_cell.length_c   1.000
_cell.angle_alpha   90.00
_cell.angle_beta   90.00
_cell.angle_gamma   90.00
#
_symmetry.space_group_name_H-M   'P 1'
#
loop_
_entity.id
_entity.type
_entity.pdbx_description
1 polymer ?
#
loop_
_entity_poly.entity_id
_entity_poly.type
_entity_poly.pdbx_seq_one_letter_code
_entity_poly.pdbx_strand_id
1 'polypeptide(L)'
;TLLMFEVPSSTEWQLPSGGALFAPNWFVDISGQLPAKLAALQAYAAELRPAPHPRSLAGVQALAAWRGASVGCAAAEAFMLGRQLL
;
A
#
# COMPACT_ATOMS: atom_id res chain seq x y z
N THR A 1 10.86 2.33 -15.54
CA THR A 1 9.53 1.81 -15.16
C THR A 1 8.77 2.88 -14.41
N LEU A 2 7.54 3.20 -14.81
CA LEU A 2 6.64 4.09 -14.10
C LEU A 2 5.56 3.26 -13.41
N LEU A 3 5.55 3.33 -12.08
CA LEU A 3 4.64 2.61 -11.19
C LEU A 3 3.70 3.59 -10.51
N MET A 4 2.42 3.24 -10.43
CA MET A 4 1.42 3.98 -9.66
C MET A 4 1.12 3.18 -8.38
N PHE A 5 1.02 3.86 -7.23
CA PHE A 5 0.96 3.21 -5.92
C PHE A 5 -0.40 3.37 -5.23
N GLU A 6 -0.67 2.48 -4.28
CA GLU A 6 -1.83 2.57 -3.40
C GLU A 6 -1.61 3.57 -2.26
N VAL A 7 -2.65 4.34 -1.93
CA VAL A 7 -2.66 5.30 -0.82
C VAL A 7 -3.77 4.92 0.16
N PRO A 8 -3.44 4.55 1.41
CA PRO A 8 -4.44 4.23 2.41
C PRO A 8 -5.40 5.40 2.64
N SER A 9 -6.70 5.10 2.78
CA SER A 9 -7.87 6.00 2.83
C SER A 9 -8.13 6.82 1.56
N SER A 10 -7.54 6.42 0.43
CA SER A 10 -7.80 7.04 -0.87
C SER A 10 -8.12 5.99 -1.93
N THR A 11 -7.32 4.93 -1.99
CA THR A 11 -7.48 3.86 -2.98
C THR A 11 -8.71 2.98 -2.71
N GLU A 12 -8.86 2.49 -1.49
CA GLU A 12 -9.95 1.63 -1.04
C GLU A 12 -11.26 2.38 -0.76
N TRP A 13 -11.19 3.70 -0.62
CA TRP A 13 -12.36 4.59 -0.48
C TRP A 13 -12.72 5.29 -1.79
N GLN A 14 -12.01 4.99 -2.89
CA GLN A 14 -12.31 5.57 -4.20
C GLN A 14 -13.76 5.26 -4.58
N LEU A 15 -14.54 6.30 -4.83
CA LEU A 15 -15.90 6.15 -5.32
C LEU A 15 -15.87 5.53 -6.74
N PRO A 16 -16.82 4.65 -7.10
CA PRO A 16 -16.88 4.04 -8.43
C PRO A 16 -16.91 5.05 -9.59
N SER A 17 -17.41 6.26 -9.36
CA SER A 17 -17.41 7.34 -10.35
C SER A 17 -16.07 8.06 -10.51
N GLY A 18 -15.08 7.76 -9.67
CA GLY A 18 -13.78 8.44 -9.59
C GLY A 18 -12.75 7.99 -10.63
N GLY A 19 -13.16 7.30 -11.70
CA GLY A 19 -12.27 6.81 -12.76
C GLY A 19 -11.84 5.36 -12.58
N ALA A 20 -10.66 5.02 -13.10
CA ALA A 20 -10.15 3.66 -13.05
C ALA A 20 -9.84 3.24 -11.60
N LEU A 21 -10.33 2.06 -11.22
CA LEU A 21 -10.01 1.44 -9.93
C LEU A 21 -8.55 0.97 -9.92
N PHE A 22 -7.95 0.97 -8.73
CA PHE A 22 -6.62 0.43 -8.53
C PHE A 22 -6.62 -1.09 -8.68
N ALA A 23 -5.96 -1.58 -9.74
CA ALA A 23 -5.85 -3.01 -10.07
C ALA A 23 -4.35 -3.38 -10.18
N PRO A 24 -3.68 -3.67 -9.06
CA PRO A 24 -2.24 -3.84 -9.05
C PRO A 24 -1.82 -5.11 -9.79
N ASN A 25 -0.76 -4.99 -10.58
CA ASN A 25 -0.15 -6.08 -11.34
C ASN A 25 1.37 -6.17 -11.13
N TRP A 26 1.91 -5.34 -10.24
CA TRP A 26 3.31 -5.31 -9.87
C TRP A 26 3.43 -5.28 -8.36
N PHE A 27 4.21 -6.19 -7.78
CA PHE A 27 4.36 -6.32 -6.33
C PHE A 27 5.83 -6.36 -5.97
N VAL A 28 6.19 -5.67 -4.88
CA VAL A 28 7.54 -5.66 -4.34
C VAL A 28 7.51 -6.27 -2.95
N ASP A 29 8.28 -7.33 -2.74
CA ASP A 29 8.48 -7.92 -1.42
C ASP A 29 9.18 -6.91 -0.51
N ILE A 30 8.50 -6.52 0.56
CA ILE A 30 9.01 -5.60 1.58
C ILE A 30 9.11 -6.27 2.94
N SER A 31 9.15 -7.60 3.00
CA SER A 31 9.18 -8.36 4.26
C SER A 31 10.31 -7.92 5.18
N GLY A 32 11.49 -7.62 4.64
CA GLY A 32 12.63 -7.09 5.40
C GLY A 32 12.55 -5.60 5.74
N GLN A 33 11.68 -4.84 5.06
CA GLN A 33 11.59 -3.38 5.15
C GLN A 33 10.35 -2.90 5.91
N LEU A 34 9.38 -3.79 6.19
CA LEU A 34 8.14 -3.45 6.89
C LEU A 34 8.38 -2.74 8.24
N PRO A 35 9.34 -3.16 9.10
CA PRO A 35 9.61 -2.43 10.34
C PRO A 35 10.07 -0.99 10.10
N ALA A 36 10.95 -0.77 9.12
CA ALA A 36 11.43 0.55 8.76
C ALA A 36 10.32 1.44 8.17
N LYS A 37 9.43 0.87 7.35
CA LYS A 37 8.24 1.54 6.81
C LYS A 37 7.33 2.03 7.94
N LEU A 38 7.01 1.16 8.90
CA LEU A 38 6.14 1.52 10.03
C LEU A 38 6.78 2.60 10.93
N ALA A 39 8.09 2.55 11.13
CA ALA A 39 8.82 3.59 11.84
C ALA A 39 8.80 4.93 11.08
N ALA A 40 9.02 4.91 9.77
CA ALA A 40 9.01 6.13 8.94
C ALA A 40 7.64 6.83 8.96
N LEU A 41 6.54 6.07 8.99
CA LEU A 41 5.18 6.64 9.08
C LEU A 41 4.95 7.45 10.37
N GLN A 42 5.69 7.20 11.43
CA GLN A 42 5.59 7.97 12.68
C GLN A 42 6.04 9.43 12.50
N ALA A 43 6.85 9.74 11.48
CA ALA A 43 7.18 11.12 11.13
C ALA A 43 5.93 11.94 10.73
N TYR A 44 4.86 11.26 10.30
CA TYR A 44 3.58 11.84 9.91
C TYR A 44 2.49 11.61 10.98
N ALA A 45 2.86 11.67 12.26
CA ALA A 45 1.96 11.35 13.39
C ALA A 45 0.61 12.09 13.34
N ALA A 46 0.59 13.34 12.86
CA ALA A 46 -0.64 14.13 12.72
C ALA A 46 -1.63 13.58 11.66
N GLU A 47 -1.13 12.83 10.68
CA GLU A 47 -1.94 12.18 9.64
C GLU A 47 -2.35 10.76 10.00
N LEU A 48 -1.63 10.12 10.92
CA LEU A 48 -2.01 8.81 11.45
C LEU A 48 -3.33 8.90 12.20
N ARG A 49 -4.06 7.77 12.21
CA ARG A 49 -5.35 7.62 12.89
C ARG A 49 -5.34 6.36 13.74
N PRO A 50 -6.13 6.29 14.82
CA PRO A 50 -6.32 5.05 15.56
C PRO A 50 -6.89 3.95 14.65
N ALA A 51 -6.54 2.70 14.94
CA ALA A 51 -7.24 1.56 14.34
C ALA A 51 -8.75 1.65 14.67
N PRO A 52 -9.65 1.23 13.76
CA PRO A 52 -9.42 0.46 12.52
C PRO A 52 -9.26 1.32 11.25
N HIS A 53 -8.86 2.59 11.37
CA HIS A 53 -8.68 3.44 10.18
C HIS A 53 -7.55 2.92 9.26
N PRO A 54 -7.66 3.02 7.92
CA PRO A 54 -6.64 2.46 7.02
C PRO A 54 -5.24 3.07 7.16
N ARG A 55 -5.14 4.37 7.46
CA ARG A 55 -3.86 5.04 7.83
C ARG A 55 -3.34 4.72 9.23
N SER A 56 -4.00 3.86 10.00
CA SER A 56 -3.39 3.40 11.26
C SER A 56 -2.18 2.52 10.96
N LEU A 57 -1.20 2.47 11.87
CA LEU A 57 -0.04 1.57 11.71
C LEU A 57 -0.50 0.11 11.53
N ALA A 58 -1.53 -0.30 12.28
CA ALA A 58 -2.16 -1.62 12.15
C ALA A 58 -2.81 -1.82 10.76
N GLY A 59 -3.50 -0.81 10.25
CA GLY A 59 -4.10 -0.83 8.91
C GLY A 59 -3.07 -0.97 7.80
N VAL A 60 -1.98 -0.18 7.87
CA VAL A 60 -0.88 -0.27 6.91
C VAL A 60 -0.18 -1.63 6.97
N GLN A 61 0.07 -2.14 8.18
CA GLN A 61 0.68 -3.46 8.37
C GLN A 61 -0.22 -4.57 7.81
N ALA A 62 -1.53 -4.51 8.08
CA ALA A 62 -2.50 -5.48 7.57
C ALA A 62 -2.59 -5.46 6.03
N LEU A 63 -2.60 -4.26 5.43
CA LEU A 63 -2.57 -4.12 3.97
C LEU A 63 -1.31 -4.76 3.38
N ALA A 64 -0.13 -4.44 3.94
CA ALA A 64 1.13 -5.00 3.46
C ALA A 64 1.15 -6.54 3.57
N ALA A 65 0.63 -7.10 4.67
CA ALA A 65 0.51 -8.54 4.85
C ALA A 65 -0.46 -9.18 3.83
N TRP A 66 -1.61 -8.55 3.56
CA TRP A 66 -2.56 -9.03 2.56
C TRP A 66 -1.96 -9.02 1.15
N ARG A 67 -1.27 -7.93 0.77
CA ARG A 67 -0.55 -7.86 -0.50
C ARG A 67 0.50 -8.94 -0.60
N GLY A 68 1.29 -9.16 0.46
CA GLY A 68 2.29 -10.22 0.51
C GLY A 68 1.68 -11.61 0.32
N ALA A 69 0.63 -11.91 1.08
CA ALA A 69 -0.09 -13.19 0.97
C ALA A 69 -0.63 -13.44 -0.45
N SER A 70 -1.08 -12.39 -1.15
CA SER A 70 -1.57 -12.50 -2.52
C SER A 70 -0.50 -12.87 -3.55
N VAL A 71 0.79 -12.72 -3.23
CA VAL A 71 1.93 -13.03 -4.12
C VAL A 71 2.97 -13.96 -3.50
N GLY A 72 2.67 -14.57 -2.35
CA GLY A 72 3.52 -15.60 -1.73
C GLY A 72 4.69 -15.09 -0.89
N CYS A 73 4.63 -13.88 -0.33
CA CYS A 73 5.60 -13.38 0.65
C CYS A 73 4.93 -12.84 1.93
N ALA A 74 5.71 -12.50 2.95
CA ALA A 74 5.15 -12.08 4.24
C ALA A 74 4.56 -10.67 4.21
N ALA A 75 5.15 -9.77 3.41
CA ALA A 75 4.61 -8.43 3.17
C ALA A 75 5.02 -7.91 1.79
N ALA A 76 4.10 -7.22 1.11
CA ALA A 76 4.39 -6.58 -0.17
C ALA A 76 3.78 -5.18 -0.26
N GLU A 77 4.34 -4.35 -1.14
CA GLU A 77 3.67 -3.17 -1.67
C GLU A 77 3.19 -3.46 -3.08
N ALA A 78 1.95 -3.03 -3.35
CA ALA A 78 1.29 -3.25 -4.63
C ALA A 78 1.32 -1.98 -5.47
N PHE A 79 1.52 -2.16 -6.79
CA PHE A 79 1.59 -1.09 -7.77
C PHE A 79 0.87 -1.48 -9.06
N MET A 80 0.45 -0.46 -9.82
CA MET A 80 0.07 -0.60 -11.22
C MET A 80 1.23 -0.19 -12.11
N LEU A 81 1.64 -1.07 -13.02
CA LEU A 81 2.59 -0.72 -14.08
C LEU A 81 1.92 0.20 -15.09
N GLY A 82 2.25 1.50 -15.04
CA GLY A 82 1.71 2.49 -15.98
C GLY A 82 2.51 2.55 -17.28
N ARG A 83 3.84 2.50 -17.20
CA ARG A 83 4.71 2.52 -18.39
C ARG A 83 6.02 1.78 -18.16
N GLN A 84 6.37 0.88 -19.07
CA GLN A 84 7.68 0.25 -19.14
C GLN A 84 8.37 0.69 -20.42
N LEU A 85 9.60 1.20 -20.31
CA LEU A 85 10.45 1.48 -21.47
C LEU A 85 11.42 0.32 -21.61
N LEU A 86 11.76 0.01 -22.87
CA LEU A 86 12.71 -1.04 -23.25
C LEU A 86 14.13 -0.72 -22.79
#